data_AF-A0A840V0N9-F1
#
_entry.id   AF-A0A840V0N9-F1
#
_cell.length_a   1.000
_cell.length_b   1.000
_cell.length_c   1.000
_cell.angle_alpha   90.00
_cell.angle_beta   90.00
_cell.angle_gamma   90.00
#
_symmetry.space_group_name_H-M   'P 1'
#
loop_
_entity.id
_entity.type
_entity.pdbx_description
1 polymer ?
#
loop_
_entity_poly.entity_id
_entity_poly.type
_entity_poly.pdbx_seq_one_letter_code
_entity_poly.pdbx_strand_id
1 'polypeptide(L)'
;MQTFPRLLATVFAGLLTAASAQDVTSRALTDAIYRGDGVINLLKDISGSALTSYFTQTGGLLLLGADVNESNSGNESRDSLGVAIKQVQLSITTTAGDFTFSDFFTNTTAQLRENGSSVSSDYYTLFGQAGSSNITGNANLGTFDDVMWLENVTFTGEILSANLQITLLDTPTKNATGNESFFDFSGGFEDFALLSAADAAQIDDANIGVSAAPSDINFATTRSVGEAIAAATAGTSPAPEAGAPAPITSPPAAPAPPWLFAAALGGLAFLKPRKSHA
;
A
#
# COMPACT_ATOMS: atom_id res chain seq x y z
N MET A 1 -45.62 30.96 53.48
CA MET A 1 -44.53 30.02 53.17
C MET A 1 -44.68 29.58 51.73
N GLN A 2 -43.75 29.96 50.84
CA GLN A 2 -43.11 29.11 49.83
C GLN A 2 -42.36 30.01 48.84
N THR A 3 -41.06 30.16 49.09
CA THR A 3 -40.08 30.78 48.21
C THR A 3 -39.49 29.70 47.31
N PHE A 4 -39.62 29.86 46.00
CA PHE A 4 -38.92 29.02 45.01
C PHE A 4 -37.52 29.60 44.73
N PRO A 5 -36.44 28.79 44.75
CA PRO A 5 -35.12 29.26 44.38
C PRO A 5 -34.97 29.30 42.85
N ARG A 6 -34.42 30.40 42.32
CA ARG A 6 -33.96 30.50 40.94
C ARG A 6 -32.62 29.79 40.82
N LEU A 7 -32.56 28.68 40.10
CA LEU A 7 -31.31 28.09 39.62
C LEU A 7 -30.76 28.95 38.49
N LEU A 8 -29.52 29.41 38.66
CA LEU A 8 -28.71 30.07 37.65
C LEU A 8 -28.06 28.97 36.80
N ALA A 9 -28.50 28.81 35.55
CA ALA A 9 -27.88 27.89 34.60
C ALA A 9 -26.68 28.58 33.93
N THR A 10 -25.47 28.26 34.39
CA THR A 10 -24.23 28.65 33.72
C THR A 10 -24.06 27.76 32.48
N VAL A 11 -24.33 28.30 31.30
CA VAL A 11 -24.02 27.63 30.03
C VAL A 11 -22.53 27.83 29.75
N PHE A 12 -21.75 26.76 29.93
CA PHE A 12 -20.36 26.70 29.48
C PHE A 12 -20.36 26.46 27.97
N ALA A 13 -20.17 27.52 27.18
CA ALA A 13 -19.91 27.38 25.75
C ALA A 13 -18.46 26.90 25.56
N GLY A 14 -18.28 25.58 25.43
CA GLY A 14 -17.00 25.00 25.03
C GLY A 14 -16.67 25.46 23.62
N LEU A 15 -15.59 26.24 23.47
CA LEU A 15 -14.96 26.49 22.18
C LEU A 15 -14.42 25.16 21.65
N LEU A 16 -15.09 24.56 20.66
CA LEU A 16 -14.46 23.55 19.82
C LEU A 16 -13.46 24.28 18.92
N THR A 17 -12.17 24.21 19.26
CA THR A 17 -11.11 24.50 18.31
C THR A 17 -11.13 23.40 17.25
N ALA A 18 -11.70 23.68 16.09
CA ALA A 18 -11.47 22.87 14.90
C ALA A 18 -9.96 22.90 14.61
N ALA A 19 -9.30 21.75 14.75
CA ALA A 19 -7.95 21.60 14.24
C ALA A 19 -8.02 21.82 12.73
N SER A 20 -7.31 22.81 12.22
CA SER A 20 -7.13 22.98 10.78
C SER A 20 -6.39 21.75 10.27
N ALA A 21 -7.09 20.89 9.52
CA ALA A 21 -6.45 19.83 8.77
C ALA A 21 -5.40 20.47 7.87
N GLN A 22 -4.13 20.05 7.99
CA GLN A 22 -3.14 20.41 6.99
C GLN A 22 -3.60 19.80 5.66
N ASP A 23 -3.64 20.59 4.60
CA ASP A 23 -3.94 20.05 3.28
C ASP A 23 -2.76 19.19 2.81
N VAL A 24 -2.97 17.90 2.55
CA VAL A 24 -1.95 17.04 1.94
C VAL A 24 -2.04 17.22 0.43
N THR A 25 -1.01 17.85 -0.14
CA THR A 25 -0.86 18.00 -1.58
C THR A 25 0.00 16.88 -2.13
N SER A 26 -0.43 16.24 -3.22
CA SER A 26 0.33 15.20 -3.92
C SER A 26 1.76 15.64 -4.29
N ARG A 27 2.68 14.69 -4.29
CA ARG A 27 4.11 14.90 -4.49
C ARG A 27 4.69 13.79 -5.38
N ALA A 28 5.18 14.18 -6.56
CA ALA A 28 6.03 13.30 -7.37
C ALA A 28 7.32 12.94 -6.61
N LEU A 29 7.69 11.67 -6.68
CA LEU A 29 8.89 11.13 -6.06
C LEU A 29 10.04 11.18 -7.06
N THR A 30 11.26 11.32 -6.56
CA THR A 30 12.46 11.41 -7.41
C THR A 30 13.22 10.11 -7.55
N ASP A 31 12.87 9.09 -6.76
CA ASP A 31 13.31 7.72 -6.99
C ASP A 31 12.25 7.01 -7.85
N ALA A 32 12.72 6.15 -8.74
CA ALA A 32 11.91 5.35 -9.66
C ALA A 32 12.36 3.88 -9.57
N ILE A 33 11.52 2.96 -10.04
CA ILE A 33 11.95 1.56 -10.23
C ILE A 33 12.47 1.37 -11.65
N TYR A 34 13.43 0.48 -11.84
CA TYR A 34 14.05 0.24 -13.14
C TYR A 34 14.17 -1.26 -13.38
N ARG A 35 13.72 -1.73 -14.55
CA ARG A 35 13.74 -3.16 -14.89
C ARG A 35 13.05 -4.04 -13.84
N GLY A 36 11.90 -3.57 -13.37
CA GLY A 36 11.00 -4.36 -12.52
C GLY A 36 11.40 -4.48 -11.06
N ASP A 37 12.43 -3.79 -10.58
CA ASP A 37 12.72 -3.73 -9.14
C ASP A 37 13.31 -2.37 -8.74
N GLY A 38 12.95 -1.90 -7.55
CA GLY A 38 13.56 -0.70 -7.00
C GLY A 38 13.14 -0.41 -5.56
N VAL A 39 13.89 0.50 -4.94
CA VAL A 39 13.62 1.03 -3.61
C VAL A 39 13.51 2.55 -3.71
N ILE A 40 12.38 3.08 -3.27
CA ILE A 40 12.06 4.50 -3.26
C ILE A 40 12.24 5.00 -1.83
N ASN A 41 13.15 5.97 -1.63
CA ASN A 41 13.30 6.65 -0.35
C ASN A 41 12.29 7.79 -0.26
N LEU A 42 11.18 7.57 0.45
CA LEU A 42 10.11 8.57 0.57
C LEU A 42 10.61 9.86 1.23
N LEU A 43 11.57 9.79 2.15
CA LEU A 43 12.08 10.97 2.84
C LEU A 43 13.04 11.84 2.01
N LYS A 44 13.35 11.41 0.78
CA LYS A 44 14.11 12.21 -0.17
C LYS A 44 13.30 13.43 -0.65
N ASP A 45 11.98 13.28 -0.74
CA ASP A 45 11.07 14.28 -1.34
C ASP A 45 10.12 14.94 -0.32
N ILE A 46 10.03 14.40 0.90
CA ILE A 46 9.16 14.89 1.96
C ILE A 46 9.77 14.67 3.36
N SER A 47 9.43 15.51 4.35
CA SER A 47 9.84 15.28 5.73
C SER A 47 9.04 14.13 6.37
N GLY A 48 9.60 13.49 7.41
CA GLY A 48 8.89 12.45 8.16
C GLY A 48 7.55 12.93 8.73
N SER A 49 7.48 14.15 9.25
CA SER A 49 6.23 14.74 9.75
C SER A 49 5.18 14.97 8.66
N ALA A 50 5.61 15.38 7.46
CA ALA A 50 4.69 15.59 6.35
C ALA A 50 4.25 14.24 5.75
N LEU A 51 5.12 13.22 5.71
CA LEU A 51 4.75 11.84 5.35
C LEU A 51 3.72 11.26 6.33
N THR A 52 3.83 11.52 7.64
CA THR A 52 2.80 11.14 8.63
C THR A 52 1.41 11.69 8.28
N SER A 53 1.34 12.85 7.64
CA SER A 53 0.06 13.46 7.24
C SER A 53 -0.64 12.65 6.14
N TYR A 54 0.10 12.00 5.24
CA TYR A 54 -0.48 11.13 4.21
C TYR A 54 -1.21 9.92 4.80
N PHE A 55 -0.64 9.29 5.84
CA PHE A 55 -1.29 8.16 6.51
C PHE A 55 -2.49 8.59 7.36
N THR A 56 -2.36 9.69 8.09
CA THR A 56 -3.40 10.12 9.05
C THR A 56 -4.66 10.62 8.35
N GLN A 57 -4.56 11.25 7.18
CA GLN A 57 -5.72 11.75 6.44
C GLN A 57 -6.53 10.66 5.75
N THR A 58 -5.89 9.54 5.45
CA THR A 58 -6.51 8.42 4.74
C THR A 58 -6.90 7.28 5.68
N GLY A 59 -6.76 7.45 7.00
CA GLY A 59 -7.09 6.42 7.98
C GLY A 59 -6.10 5.24 8.00
N GLY A 60 -4.83 5.47 7.66
CA GLY A 60 -3.76 4.46 7.64
C GLY A 60 -3.46 3.88 6.26
N LEU A 61 -3.84 4.57 5.18
CA LEU A 61 -3.47 4.19 3.82
C LEU A 61 -2.23 4.96 3.35
N LEU A 62 -1.43 4.33 2.50
CA LEU A 62 -0.47 5.04 1.65
C LEU A 62 -0.94 4.96 0.21
N LEU A 63 -1.29 6.09 -0.40
CA LEU A 63 -1.77 6.16 -1.77
C LEU A 63 -0.63 6.57 -2.70
N LEU A 64 -0.43 5.81 -3.77
CA LEU A 64 0.67 6.00 -4.70
C LEU A 64 0.15 6.04 -6.14
N GLY A 65 0.47 7.10 -6.87
CA GLY A 65 0.27 7.16 -8.31
C GLY A 65 1.44 6.51 -9.01
N ALA A 66 1.17 5.74 -10.06
CA ALA A 66 2.17 5.11 -10.92
C ALA A 66 2.04 5.66 -12.34
N ASP A 67 3.16 6.04 -12.94
CA ASP A 67 3.31 6.27 -14.39
C ASP A 67 3.80 4.96 -14.99
N VAL A 68 2.99 4.34 -15.87
CA VAL A 68 3.32 3.04 -16.46
C VAL A 68 3.96 3.28 -17.83
N ASN A 69 5.27 3.10 -17.90
CA ASN A 69 6.13 3.46 -19.00
C ASN A 69 6.82 2.23 -19.61
N GLU A 70 6.01 1.43 -20.28
CA GLU A 70 6.45 0.24 -20.98
C GLU A 70 7.02 0.54 -22.39
N SER A 71 8.12 -0.14 -22.73
CA SER A 71 8.74 -0.13 -24.06
C SER A 71 8.01 -1.04 -25.06
N ASN A 72 6.68 -0.99 -25.08
CA ASN A 72 5.78 -1.58 -26.09
C ASN A 72 6.23 -2.96 -26.63
N SER A 73 6.67 -3.86 -25.74
CA SER A 73 7.27 -5.15 -26.11
C SER A 73 6.33 -6.31 -25.85
N GLY A 74 5.35 -6.48 -26.72
CA GLY A 74 4.31 -7.47 -26.48
C GLY A 74 3.09 -7.15 -27.32
N ASN A 75 1.92 -7.28 -26.70
CA ASN A 75 0.63 -6.87 -27.26
C ASN A 75 0.15 -5.51 -26.73
N GLU A 76 1.01 -4.73 -26.07
CA GLU A 76 0.72 -3.35 -25.67
C GLU A 76 0.66 -2.39 -26.87
N SER A 77 0.02 -1.25 -26.63
CA SER A 77 -0.02 -0.13 -27.57
C SER A 77 0.26 1.18 -26.85
N ARG A 78 0.51 2.24 -27.60
CA ARG A 78 0.66 3.59 -27.02
C ARG A 78 -0.54 4.04 -26.20
N ASP A 79 -1.73 3.51 -26.46
CA ASP A 79 -2.94 3.90 -25.76
C ASP A 79 -3.28 2.92 -24.62
N SER A 80 -2.52 1.84 -24.45
CA SER A 80 -2.72 0.83 -23.40
C SER A 80 -1.43 0.06 -23.13
N LEU A 81 -0.86 0.33 -21.96
CA LEU A 81 0.28 -0.33 -21.35
C LEU A 81 -0.19 -1.06 -20.09
N GLY A 82 0.56 -2.06 -19.63
CA GLY A 82 0.22 -2.81 -18.43
C GLY A 82 1.46 -3.39 -17.75
N VAL A 83 1.44 -3.43 -16.42
CA VAL A 83 2.43 -4.16 -15.62
C VAL A 83 1.74 -4.90 -14.49
N ALA A 84 2.31 -6.02 -14.06
CA ALA A 84 1.89 -6.72 -12.86
C ALA A 84 2.87 -6.53 -11.70
N ILE A 85 2.35 -6.46 -10.48
CA ILE A 85 3.14 -6.27 -9.27
C ILE A 85 3.27 -7.61 -8.54
N LYS A 86 4.51 -8.05 -8.34
CA LYS A 86 4.82 -9.26 -7.56
C LYS A 86 4.84 -8.97 -6.07
N GLN A 87 5.47 -7.86 -5.67
CA GLN A 87 5.70 -7.55 -4.27
C GLN A 87 5.80 -6.05 -4.02
N VAL A 88 5.28 -5.64 -2.87
CA VAL A 88 5.47 -4.31 -2.31
C VAL A 88 5.83 -4.45 -0.84
N GLN A 89 6.80 -3.65 -0.38
CA GLN A 89 7.14 -3.57 1.03
C GLN A 89 7.50 -2.15 1.44
N LEU A 90 6.72 -1.58 2.34
CA LEU A 90 7.05 -0.33 3.01
C LEU A 90 7.76 -0.64 4.33
N SER A 91 8.98 -0.13 4.49
CA SER A 91 9.75 -0.19 5.74
C SER A 91 9.90 1.20 6.34
N ILE A 92 9.40 1.39 7.57
CA ILE A 92 9.47 2.64 8.32
C ILE A 92 10.29 2.42 9.58
N THR A 93 11.40 3.16 9.73
CA THR A 93 12.09 3.28 11.01
C THR A 93 11.58 4.52 11.73
N THR A 94 11.21 4.36 13.00
CA THR A 94 10.76 5.45 13.86
C THR A 94 11.62 5.57 15.11
N THR A 95 11.38 6.60 15.92
CA THR A 95 11.96 6.69 17.28
C THR A 95 11.50 5.58 18.22
N ALA A 96 10.42 4.85 17.92
CA ALA A 96 9.89 3.77 18.74
C ALA A 96 10.31 2.36 18.25
N GLY A 97 10.82 2.24 17.01
CA GLY A 97 11.21 0.97 16.40
C GLY A 97 10.97 0.91 14.90
N ASP A 98 11.19 -0.28 14.33
CA ASP A 98 11.03 -0.57 12.91
C ASP A 98 9.67 -1.24 12.63
N PHE A 99 9.04 -0.83 11.54
CA PHE A 99 7.72 -1.30 11.08
C PHE A 99 7.79 -1.68 9.61
N THR A 100 7.09 -2.74 9.21
CA THR A 100 7.07 -3.24 7.83
C THR A 100 5.65 -3.58 7.41
N PHE A 101 5.26 -3.17 6.19
CA PHE A 101 3.92 -3.35 5.65
C PHE A 101 4.00 -3.87 4.21
N SER A 102 3.20 -4.89 3.90
CA SER A 102 3.15 -5.53 2.57
C SER A 102 1.72 -5.81 2.09
N ASP A 103 0.71 -5.35 2.82
CA ASP A 103 -0.69 -5.44 2.38
C ASP A 103 -0.95 -4.33 1.36
N PHE A 104 -0.77 -4.65 0.08
CA PHE A 104 -0.95 -3.72 -1.03
C PHE A 104 -2.06 -4.16 -1.97
N PHE A 105 -2.60 -3.20 -2.70
CA PHE A 105 -3.73 -3.37 -3.61
C PHE A 105 -3.61 -2.42 -4.80
N THR A 106 -4.24 -2.80 -5.91
CA THR A 106 -4.61 -1.94 -7.03
C THR A 106 -6.06 -2.23 -7.39
N ASN A 107 -6.67 -1.40 -8.24
CA ASN A 107 -8.06 -1.59 -8.65
C ASN A 107 -8.26 -2.84 -9.51
N THR A 108 -7.20 -3.34 -10.17
CA THR A 108 -7.29 -4.47 -11.10
C THR A 108 -6.39 -5.63 -10.71
N THR A 109 -6.84 -6.85 -11.02
CA THR A 109 -6.01 -8.06 -10.94
C THR A 109 -6.10 -8.87 -12.22
N ALA A 110 -5.03 -9.60 -12.54
CA ALA A 110 -5.02 -10.58 -13.62
C ALA A 110 -4.46 -11.90 -13.13
N GLN A 111 -5.00 -12.99 -13.68
CA GLN A 111 -4.40 -14.31 -13.51
C GLN A 111 -3.17 -14.41 -14.43
N LEU A 112 -1.99 -14.57 -13.82
CA LEU A 112 -0.71 -14.57 -14.50
C LEU A 112 0.16 -15.70 -14.01
N ARG A 113 1.04 -16.17 -14.89
CA ARG A 113 2.12 -17.09 -14.53
C ARG A 113 3.42 -16.32 -14.37
N GLU A 114 4.10 -16.51 -13.25
CA GLU A 114 5.48 -16.04 -13.08
C GLU A 114 6.43 -16.80 -14.02
N ASN A 115 7.47 -16.14 -14.51
CA ASN A 115 8.50 -16.76 -15.31
C ASN A 115 9.15 -17.94 -14.58
N GLY A 116 9.25 -19.09 -15.25
CA GLY A 116 9.71 -20.35 -14.64
C GLY A 116 8.68 -21.09 -13.78
N SER A 117 7.49 -20.53 -13.52
CA SER A 117 6.38 -21.24 -12.89
C SER A 117 5.56 -22.01 -13.93
N SER A 118 4.85 -23.06 -13.49
CA SER A 118 3.79 -23.74 -14.26
C SER A 118 2.38 -23.43 -13.74
N VAL A 119 2.29 -22.64 -12.67
CA VAL A 119 1.05 -22.31 -11.96
C VAL A 119 0.76 -20.82 -12.15
N SER A 120 -0.50 -20.52 -12.47
CA SER A 120 -0.99 -19.15 -12.49
C SER A 120 -1.57 -18.76 -11.14
N SER A 121 -1.38 -17.50 -10.77
CA SER A 121 -1.91 -16.87 -9.56
C SER A 121 -2.52 -15.52 -9.94
N ASP A 122 -3.38 -14.98 -9.07
CA ASP A 122 -3.88 -13.62 -9.25
C ASP A 122 -2.82 -12.62 -8.76
N TYR A 123 -2.47 -11.66 -9.61
CA TYR A 123 -1.57 -10.56 -9.28
C TYR A 123 -2.28 -9.23 -9.49
N TYR A 124 -1.94 -8.25 -8.66
CA TYR A 124 -2.36 -6.87 -8.87
C TYR A 124 -1.69 -6.29 -10.10
N THR A 125 -2.46 -5.55 -10.88
CA THR A 125 -2.03 -4.95 -12.14
C THR A 125 -2.17 -3.44 -12.09
N LEU A 126 -1.32 -2.76 -12.86
CA LEU A 126 -1.43 -1.34 -13.17
C LEU A 126 -1.60 -1.19 -14.68
N PHE A 127 -2.46 -0.26 -15.09
CA PHE A 127 -2.61 0.12 -16.48
C PHE A 127 -2.04 1.51 -16.75
N GLY A 128 -1.70 1.79 -18.01
CA GLY A 128 -1.36 3.14 -18.40
C GLY A 128 -1.34 3.39 -19.89
N GLN A 129 -0.76 4.52 -20.28
CA GLN A 129 -0.64 4.92 -21.68
C GLN A 129 0.68 5.64 -21.92
N ALA A 130 1.20 5.57 -23.14
CA ALA A 130 2.45 6.23 -23.48
C ALA A 130 2.29 7.75 -23.50
N GLY A 131 3.04 8.43 -22.62
CA GLY A 131 3.10 9.89 -22.53
C GLY A 131 2.22 10.44 -21.42
N SER A 132 2.02 11.76 -21.41
CA SER A 132 1.26 12.41 -20.35
C SER A 132 -0.24 12.11 -20.46
N SER A 133 -0.82 11.61 -19.37
CA SER A 133 -2.25 11.51 -19.13
C SER A 133 -2.96 12.87 -19.00
N ASN A 134 -4.18 12.98 -19.53
CA ASN A 134 -4.96 14.23 -19.51
C ASN A 134 -5.69 14.45 -18.17
N ILE A 135 -5.00 14.26 -17.03
CA ILE A 135 -5.55 14.50 -15.69
C ILE A 135 -5.22 15.93 -15.26
N THR A 136 -6.26 16.77 -15.13
CA THR A 136 -6.12 18.15 -14.63
C THR A 136 -6.22 18.16 -13.11
N GLY A 137 -5.16 18.59 -12.41
CA GLY A 137 -5.10 18.73 -10.95
C GLY A 137 -4.01 19.70 -10.47
N ASN A 138 -3.91 19.91 -9.15
CA ASN A 138 -3.03 20.94 -8.55
C ASN A 138 -1.54 20.52 -8.46
N ALA A 139 -1.26 19.22 -8.65
CA ALA A 139 0.07 18.71 -8.96
C ALA A 139 0.10 18.35 -10.45
N ASN A 140 1.29 18.23 -11.06
CA ASN A 140 1.45 17.66 -12.41
C ASN A 140 1.06 16.17 -12.39
N LEU A 141 -0.23 15.88 -12.18
CA LEU A 141 -0.80 14.53 -12.06
C LEU A 141 -1.08 13.90 -13.42
N GLY A 142 -1.08 14.71 -14.48
CA GLY A 142 -1.23 14.26 -15.85
C GLY A 142 -0.05 13.44 -16.37
N THR A 143 0.77 12.86 -15.51
CA THR A 143 1.77 11.85 -15.87
C THR A 143 1.50 10.51 -15.21
N PHE A 144 0.62 10.45 -14.19
CA PHE A 144 0.30 9.19 -13.52
C PHE A 144 -0.96 8.59 -14.13
N ASP A 145 -0.92 7.27 -14.29
CA ASP A 145 -1.90 6.52 -15.05
C ASP A 145 -2.84 5.72 -14.15
N ASP A 146 -2.31 5.17 -13.06
CA ASP A 146 -3.06 4.29 -12.17
C ASP A 146 -2.59 4.44 -10.71
N VAL A 147 -3.32 3.83 -9.79
CA VAL A 147 -3.10 3.94 -8.35
C VAL A 147 -2.88 2.57 -7.73
N MET A 148 -1.81 2.49 -6.93
CA MET A 148 -1.63 1.43 -5.95
C MET A 148 -1.71 2.02 -4.54
N TRP A 149 -2.09 1.18 -3.56
CA TRP A 149 -2.07 1.61 -2.17
C TRP A 149 -1.65 0.49 -1.22
N LEU A 150 -1.10 0.90 -0.08
CA LEU A 150 -0.90 0.04 1.08
C LEU A 150 -1.96 0.31 2.13
N GLU A 151 -2.39 -0.74 2.81
CA GLU A 151 -3.35 -0.67 3.90
C GLU A 151 -2.73 -0.99 5.26
N ASN A 152 -3.48 -0.67 6.32
CA ASN A 152 -3.12 -0.99 7.69
C ASN A 152 -1.75 -0.43 8.12
N VAL A 153 -1.33 0.70 7.53
CA VAL A 153 -0.04 1.33 7.85
C VAL A 153 -0.17 2.09 9.17
N THR A 154 0.14 1.38 10.26
CA THR A 154 0.09 1.91 11.62
C THR A 154 1.43 1.75 12.31
N PHE A 155 1.99 2.85 12.80
CA PHE A 155 3.24 2.89 13.54
C PHE A 155 3.16 3.91 14.68
N THR A 156 4.14 3.87 15.57
CA THR A 156 4.28 4.84 16.67
C THR A 156 5.65 5.49 16.61
N GLY A 157 5.78 6.71 17.11
CA GLY A 157 7.05 7.45 17.09
C GLY A 157 7.22 8.33 15.85
N GLU A 158 8.28 9.12 15.85
CA GLU A 158 8.62 10.03 14.74
C GLU A 158 9.36 9.25 13.66
N ILE A 159 9.00 9.45 12.38
CA ILE A 159 9.65 8.78 11.26
C ILE A 159 11.09 9.28 11.09
N LEU A 160 12.03 8.34 11.10
CA LEU A 160 13.46 8.54 10.87
C LEU A 160 13.90 8.05 9.48
N SER A 161 13.26 7.00 8.97
CA SER A 161 13.46 6.48 7.60
C SER A 161 12.15 5.91 7.06
N ALA A 162 11.94 5.98 5.75
CA ALA A 162 10.80 5.36 5.08
C ALA A 162 11.22 4.94 3.65
N ASN A 163 11.30 3.63 3.43
CA ASN A 163 11.71 3.03 2.16
C ASN A 163 10.59 2.15 1.62
N LEU A 164 10.22 2.36 0.37
CA LEU A 164 9.23 1.57 -0.34
C LEU A 164 9.94 0.71 -1.39
N GLN A 165 9.94 -0.60 -1.19
CA GLN A 165 10.40 -1.57 -2.19
C GLN A 165 9.22 -2.00 -3.06
N ILE A 166 9.42 -2.01 -4.37
CA ILE A 166 8.46 -2.52 -5.34
C ILE A 166 9.19 -3.47 -6.28
N THR A 167 8.59 -4.63 -6.52
CA THR A 167 9.04 -5.62 -7.50
C THR A 167 7.89 -5.95 -8.44
N LEU A 168 8.09 -5.71 -9.73
CA LEU A 168 7.17 -6.11 -10.79
C LEU A 168 7.30 -7.61 -11.09
N LEU A 169 6.25 -8.20 -11.64
CA LEU A 169 6.20 -9.61 -11.99
C LEU A 169 6.92 -9.84 -13.32
N ASP A 170 7.97 -10.67 -13.28
CA ASP A 170 8.57 -11.22 -14.50
C ASP A 170 7.65 -12.34 -15.02
N THR A 171 7.07 -12.14 -16.19
CA THR A 171 6.21 -13.12 -16.87
C THR A 171 6.99 -13.86 -17.96
N PRO A 172 6.56 -15.07 -18.37
CA PRO A 172 7.16 -15.74 -19.51
C PRO A 172 6.91 -14.93 -20.79
N THR A 173 7.94 -14.33 -21.39
CA THR A 173 7.81 -13.53 -22.62
C THR A 173 7.98 -14.33 -23.92
N LYS A 174 8.59 -15.52 -23.85
CA LYS A 174 8.86 -16.35 -25.03
C LYS A 174 7.56 -17.00 -25.57
N ASN A 175 7.09 -16.51 -26.72
CA ASN A 175 5.85 -16.94 -27.38
C ASN A 175 4.60 -16.76 -26.52
N ALA A 176 4.63 -15.87 -25.53
CA ALA A 176 3.43 -15.52 -24.79
C ALA A 176 2.51 -14.66 -25.64
N THR A 177 1.22 -14.86 -25.43
CA THR A 177 0.11 -14.10 -26.02
C THR A 177 -0.91 -13.89 -24.91
N GLY A 178 -1.64 -12.78 -24.94
CA GLY A 178 -2.66 -12.49 -23.93
C GLY A 178 -2.05 -11.80 -22.71
N ASN A 179 -2.44 -12.23 -21.51
CA ASN A 179 -2.09 -11.53 -20.28
C ASN A 179 -0.59 -11.49 -19.98
N GLU A 180 0.14 -12.62 -20.10
CA GLU A 180 1.57 -12.64 -19.77
C GLU A 180 2.41 -11.72 -20.64
N SER A 181 2.03 -11.50 -21.91
CA SER A 181 2.74 -10.60 -22.81
C SER A 181 2.29 -9.15 -22.73
N PHE A 182 1.27 -8.85 -21.92
CA PHE A 182 0.72 -7.50 -21.77
C PHE A 182 1.03 -6.89 -20.40
N PHE A 183 1.15 -7.73 -19.38
CA PHE A 183 1.53 -7.34 -18.03
C PHE A 183 3.00 -7.72 -17.72
N ASP A 184 3.81 -7.90 -18.77
CA ASP A 184 5.25 -7.98 -18.61
C ASP A 184 5.83 -6.60 -18.30
N PHE A 185 7.11 -6.55 -17.92
CA PHE A 185 7.83 -5.29 -17.90
C PHE A 185 9.05 -5.38 -18.83
N SER A 186 9.28 -4.33 -19.58
CA SER A 186 10.22 -4.31 -20.70
C SER A 186 11.44 -3.43 -20.45
N GLY A 187 11.57 -2.90 -19.23
CA GLY A 187 12.79 -2.27 -18.73
C GLY A 187 12.81 -0.74 -18.82
N GLY A 188 11.63 -0.11 -18.87
CA GLY A 188 11.45 1.31 -18.61
C GLY A 188 11.74 1.70 -17.15
N PHE A 189 11.61 3.00 -16.88
CA PHE A 189 11.52 3.52 -15.52
C PHE A 189 10.05 3.74 -15.22
N GLU A 190 9.57 3.20 -14.10
CA GLU A 190 8.24 3.55 -13.57
C GLU A 190 8.39 4.62 -12.50
N ASP A 191 7.74 5.74 -12.72
CA ASP A 191 7.74 6.89 -11.82
C ASP A 191 6.55 6.82 -10.85
N PHE A 192 6.74 7.32 -9.64
CA PHE A 192 5.71 7.28 -8.60
C PHE A 192 5.45 8.64 -7.96
N ALA A 193 4.25 8.81 -7.38
CA ALA A 193 3.91 9.95 -6.55
C ALA A 193 3.21 9.51 -5.27
N LEU A 194 3.47 10.23 -4.17
CA LEU A 194 2.56 10.24 -3.02
C LEU A 194 1.32 11.04 -3.39
N LEU A 195 0.14 10.46 -3.16
CA LEU A 195 -1.12 11.08 -3.55
C LEU A 195 -1.96 11.54 -2.36
N SER A 196 -2.63 12.68 -2.55
CA SER A 196 -3.78 13.04 -1.72
C SER A 196 -4.96 12.10 -1.99
N ALA A 197 -5.90 12.00 -1.05
CA ALA A 197 -7.09 11.18 -1.21
C ALA A 197 -7.93 11.58 -2.45
N ALA A 198 -8.05 12.89 -2.71
CA ALA A 198 -8.82 13.41 -3.84
C ALA A 198 -8.14 13.09 -5.18
N ASP A 199 -6.83 13.28 -5.27
CA ASP A 199 -6.06 13.04 -6.49
C ASP A 199 -6.02 11.54 -6.82
N ALA A 200 -5.88 10.68 -5.81
CA ALA A 200 -5.90 9.24 -5.99
C ALA A 200 -7.25 8.72 -6.51
N ALA A 201 -8.36 9.22 -5.98
CA ALA A 201 -9.68 8.88 -6.50
C ALA A 201 -9.86 9.34 -7.95
N GLN A 202 -9.37 10.55 -8.28
CA GLN A 202 -9.47 11.08 -9.64
C GLN A 202 -8.65 10.27 -10.66
N ILE A 203 -7.44 9.81 -10.29
CA ILE A 203 -6.60 8.98 -11.16
C ILE A 203 -7.24 7.60 -11.35
N ASP A 204 -7.67 6.95 -10.26
CA ASP A 204 -8.31 5.62 -10.31
C ASP A 204 -9.61 5.65 -11.15
N ASP A 205 -10.44 6.67 -10.99
CA ASP A 205 -11.68 6.84 -11.78
C ASP A 205 -11.42 7.06 -13.27
N ALA A 206 -10.24 7.60 -13.64
CA ALA A 206 -9.90 7.86 -15.03
C ALA A 206 -9.70 6.59 -15.86
N ASN A 207 -9.36 5.46 -15.21
CA ASN A 207 -9.17 4.14 -15.86
C ASN A 207 -8.31 4.24 -17.14
N ILE A 208 -7.17 4.93 -17.03
CA ILE A 208 -6.28 5.17 -18.17
C ILE A 208 -5.72 3.85 -18.69
N GLY A 209 -5.60 3.72 -20.02
CA GLY A 209 -5.13 2.49 -20.66
C GLY A 209 -6.17 1.37 -20.76
N VAL A 210 -7.03 1.23 -19.74
CA VAL A 210 -7.96 0.10 -19.60
C VAL A 210 -8.86 -0.09 -20.82
N SER A 211 -9.46 0.98 -21.34
CA SER A 211 -10.43 0.89 -22.45
C SER A 211 -9.81 0.56 -23.81
N ALA A 212 -8.49 0.77 -23.96
CA ALA A 212 -7.74 0.47 -25.18
C ALA A 212 -6.97 -0.85 -25.10
N ALA A 213 -7.07 -1.57 -23.98
CA ALA A 213 -6.47 -2.88 -23.82
C ALA A 213 -6.96 -3.85 -24.91
N PRO A 214 -6.09 -4.71 -25.46
CA PRO A 214 -6.50 -5.73 -26.43
C PRO A 214 -7.63 -6.61 -25.88
N SER A 215 -8.55 -7.02 -26.77
CA SER A 215 -9.76 -7.76 -26.37
C SER A 215 -9.50 -9.15 -25.76
N ASP A 216 -8.29 -9.68 -25.93
CA ASP A 216 -7.82 -10.94 -25.37
C ASP A 216 -7.16 -10.78 -23.98
N ILE A 217 -7.03 -9.54 -23.47
CA ILE A 217 -6.60 -9.29 -22.10
C ILE A 217 -7.77 -9.48 -21.15
N ASN A 218 -7.55 -10.30 -20.12
CA ASN A 218 -8.55 -10.61 -19.11
C ASN A 218 -8.06 -10.21 -17.72
N PHE A 219 -8.82 -9.33 -17.07
CA PHE A 219 -8.55 -8.83 -15.72
C PHE A 219 -9.88 -8.67 -14.97
N ALA A 220 -9.81 -8.59 -13.65
CA ALA A 220 -10.93 -8.33 -12.78
C ALA A 220 -10.74 -6.98 -12.08
N THR A 221 -11.80 -6.18 -12.02
CA THR A 221 -11.87 -5.05 -11.08
C THR A 221 -12.12 -5.61 -9.67
N THR A 222 -11.36 -5.14 -8.69
CA THR A 222 -11.42 -5.65 -7.31
C THR A 222 -12.12 -4.66 -6.39
N ARG A 223 -11.47 -3.54 -6.08
CA ARG A 223 -11.93 -2.49 -5.19
C ARG A 223 -11.31 -1.18 -5.64
N SER A 224 -12.11 -0.13 -5.74
CA SER A 224 -11.61 1.22 -6.05
C SER A 224 -10.87 1.85 -4.87
N VAL A 225 -10.02 2.82 -5.16
CA VAL A 225 -9.34 3.65 -4.15
C VAL A 225 -10.36 4.42 -3.31
N GLY A 226 -11.44 4.90 -3.93
CA GLY A 226 -12.53 5.59 -3.23
C GLY A 226 -13.19 4.70 -2.16
N GLU A 227 -13.44 3.44 -2.47
CA GLU A 227 -13.96 2.45 -1.51
C GLU A 227 -12.95 2.14 -0.40
N ALA A 228 -11.66 2.04 -0.72
CA ALA A 228 -10.61 1.83 0.27
C ALA A 228 -10.52 3.00 1.28
N ILE A 229 -10.51 4.25 0.79
CA ILE A 229 -10.50 5.46 1.62
C ILE A 229 -11.75 5.51 2.51
N ALA A 230 -12.92 5.23 1.94
CA ALA A 230 -14.17 5.23 2.71
C ALA A 230 -14.15 4.18 3.84
N ALA A 231 -13.61 2.99 3.58
CA ALA A 231 -13.49 1.94 4.57
C ALA A 231 -12.49 2.30 5.70
N ALA A 232 -11.32 2.82 5.35
CA ALA A 232 -10.28 3.18 6.32
C ALA A 232 -10.71 4.35 7.24
N THR A 233 -11.39 5.34 6.67
CA THR A 233 -11.89 6.51 7.43
C THR A 233 -13.14 6.20 8.25
N ALA A 234 -13.98 5.25 7.83
CA ALA A 234 -15.11 4.78 8.64
C ALA A 234 -14.65 4.04 9.92
N GLY A 235 -13.51 3.35 9.86
CA GLY A 235 -12.89 2.69 11.02
C GLY A 235 -12.31 3.65 12.07
N THR A 236 -12.15 4.93 11.76
CA THR A 236 -11.55 5.96 12.62
C THR A 236 -12.58 6.79 13.38
N SER A 237 -13.77 6.22 13.68
CA SER A 237 -14.87 6.89 14.41
C SER A 237 -14.35 7.76 15.57
N PRO A 238 -14.81 9.02 15.71
CA PRO A 238 -14.36 9.88 16.79
C PRO A 238 -14.63 9.21 18.14
N ALA A 239 -13.71 9.46 19.10
CA ALA A 239 -13.75 8.93 20.46
C ALA A 239 -15.18 8.80 21.02
N PRO A 240 -15.49 7.72 21.77
CA PRO A 240 -16.84 7.46 22.23
C PRO A 240 -17.36 8.68 22.99
N GLU A 241 -18.52 9.15 22.57
CA GLU A 241 -19.29 10.18 23.26
C GLU A 241 -19.38 9.79 24.74
N ALA A 242 -18.85 10.65 25.61
CA ALA A 242 -18.84 10.44 27.06
C ALA A 242 -20.29 10.43 27.57
N GLY A 243 -20.94 9.27 27.55
CA GLY A 243 -22.34 9.17 27.97
C GLY A 243 -23.05 7.83 27.83
N ALA A 244 -22.50 6.83 27.11
CA ALA A 244 -23.14 5.52 27.03
C ALA A 244 -22.60 4.56 28.11
N PRO A 245 -23.46 3.93 28.95
CA PRO A 245 -23.01 2.93 29.91
C PRO A 245 -22.41 1.72 29.19
N ALA A 246 -21.20 1.32 29.59
CA ALA A 246 -20.45 0.23 28.98
C ALA A 246 -21.21 -1.12 29.06
N PRO A 247 -21.27 -1.91 27.97
CA PRO A 247 -21.69 -3.30 28.06
C PRO A 247 -20.60 -4.11 28.77
N ILE A 248 -20.93 -4.56 29.98
CA ILE A 248 -20.17 -5.56 30.74
C ILE A 248 -20.28 -6.93 30.07
N THR A 249 -19.29 -7.31 29.26
CA THR A 249 -18.96 -8.73 29.03
C THR A 249 -17.47 -8.89 28.83
N SER A 250 -16.78 -9.33 29.89
CA SER A 250 -15.41 -9.82 29.79
C SER A 250 -15.38 -11.12 28.96
N PRO A 251 -14.48 -11.26 27.97
CA PRO A 251 -14.29 -12.53 27.29
C PRO A 251 -13.63 -13.57 28.22
N PRO A 252 -13.93 -14.88 28.04
CA PRO A 252 -13.33 -15.94 28.84
C PRO A 252 -11.82 -16.06 28.58
N ALA A 253 -11.06 -16.26 29.65
CA ALA A 253 -9.61 -16.38 29.63
C ALA A 253 -9.13 -17.52 28.72
N ALA A 254 -8.15 -17.23 27.87
CA ALA A 254 -7.45 -18.24 27.08
C ALA A 254 -6.61 -19.17 28.00
N PRO A 255 -6.60 -20.49 27.74
CA PRO A 255 -5.78 -21.44 28.49
C PRO A 255 -4.27 -21.23 28.20
N ALA A 256 -3.46 -21.30 29.25
CA ALA A 256 -2.01 -21.14 29.18
C ALA A 256 -1.33 -22.27 28.36
N PRO A 257 -0.22 -21.99 27.65
CA PRO A 257 0.52 -23.00 26.90
C PRO A 257 1.27 -23.97 27.84
N PRO A 258 1.38 -25.25 27.46
CA PRO A 258 2.14 -26.24 28.23
C PRO A 258 3.65 -26.01 28.09
N TRP A 259 4.32 -26.18 29.22
CA TRP A 259 5.75 -25.99 29.41
C TRP A 259 6.53 -27.05 28.64
N LEU A 260 7.52 -26.65 27.83
CA LEU A 260 8.51 -27.57 27.26
C LEU A 260 9.87 -27.34 27.92
N PHE A 261 10.41 -28.46 28.37
CA PHE A 261 11.55 -28.62 29.24
C PHE A 261 12.86 -28.08 28.65
N ALA A 262 13.65 -27.46 29.54
CA ALA A 262 15.07 -27.30 29.38
C ALA A 262 15.77 -28.69 29.38
N ALA A 263 16.65 -28.92 28.40
CA ALA A 263 17.71 -29.91 28.50
C ALA A 263 19.04 -29.24 28.17
N ALA A 264 19.86 -29.07 29.21
CA ALA A 264 21.24 -28.66 29.12
C ALA A 264 22.16 -29.89 29.13
N LEU A 265 23.40 -29.65 28.66
CA LEU A 265 24.64 -30.41 28.84
C LEU A 265 24.96 -31.54 27.85
N GLY A 266 26.17 -31.43 27.30
CA GLY A 266 27.09 -32.55 27.27
C GLY A 266 27.90 -32.67 25.98
N GLY A 267 28.99 -31.90 25.87
CA GLY A 267 30.05 -32.23 24.93
C GLY A 267 30.70 -33.56 25.32
N LEU A 268 31.06 -34.37 24.32
CA LEU A 268 32.22 -35.26 24.43
C LEU A 268 32.82 -35.53 23.05
N ALA A 269 34.13 -35.43 23.04
CA ALA A 269 35.04 -35.51 21.93
C ALA A 269 35.40 -36.96 21.54
N PHE A 270 35.89 -37.11 20.30
CA PHE A 270 36.82 -38.14 19.81
C PHE A 270 36.38 -39.62 19.83
N LEU A 271 36.26 -40.24 18.64
CA LEU A 271 37.19 -41.31 18.21
C LEU A 271 37.02 -41.68 16.73
N LYS A 272 38.14 -41.69 16.02
CA LYS A 272 38.31 -42.17 14.64
C LYS A 272 38.69 -43.66 14.68
N PRO A 273 38.08 -44.58 13.91
CA PRO A 273 38.66 -45.89 13.70
C PRO A 273 39.43 -45.99 12.38
N ARG A 274 40.53 -46.74 12.49
CA ARG A 274 41.54 -47.12 11.50
C ARG A 274 40.98 -48.13 10.50
N LYS A 275 41.59 -48.14 9.30
CA LYS A 275 41.50 -49.17 8.26
C LYS A 275 41.75 -50.59 8.78
N SER A 276 41.12 -51.57 8.14
CA SER A 276 41.66 -52.93 7.96
C SER A 276 41.06 -53.55 6.68
N HIS A 277 41.91 -54.34 6.00
CA HIS A 277 41.75 -54.95 4.68
C HIS A 277 40.66 -56.03 4.59
N ALA A 278 40.04 -56.12 3.42
CA ALA A 278 40.02 -57.30 2.55
C ALA A 278 39.90 -56.80 1.09
#